data_AF-A0A2W2FN38-F1
#
_entry.id   AF-A0A2W2FN38-F1
#
_cell.length_a   1.000
_cell.length_b   1.000
_cell.length_c   1.000
_cell.angle_alpha   90.00
_cell.angle_beta   90.00
_cell.angle_gamma   90.00
#
_symmetry.space_group_name_H-M   'P 1'
#
loop_
_entity.id
_entity.type
_entity.pdbx_description
1 polymer ?
#
loop_
_entity_poly.entity_id
_entity_poly.type
_entity_poly.pdbx_seq_one_letter_code
_entity_poly.pdbx_strand_id
1 'polypeptide(L)'
;MNLPGVRLRRAAMASANPMATAGRDARTILKEYPREALAVLLLIAAAMLLPFRLAPIAIFPVPLVAWATAAAVTLSSGGWTFRDRLTSAGAPVACYVFGGLAVTALRWAQGAADLGGLAAEYFRVGEIMFMVGTAAGVFWLAYRLLTPPRPRPR
;
A
#
# COMPACT_ATOMS: atom_id res chain seq x y z
N MET A 1 9.83 -31.61 23.36
CA MET A 1 8.62 -31.54 22.51
C MET A 1 8.25 -30.07 22.30
N ASN A 2 8.52 -29.52 21.11
CA ASN A 2 8.25 -28.12 20.75
C ASN A 2 6.82 -27.99 20.24
N LEU A 3 5.88 -27.57 21.09
CA LEU A 3 4.49 -27.37 20.69
C LEU A 3 4.32 -26.02 19.97
N PRO A 4 3.70 -25.99 18.77
CA PRO A 4 3.55 -24.79 17.94
C PRO A 4 2.79 -23.65 18.65
N GLY A 5 1.91 -23.98 19.61
CA GLY A 5 1.18 -22.99 20.42
C GLY A 5 2.07 -22.13 21.32
N VAL A 6 3.23 -22.62 21.76
CA VAL A 6 4.16 -21.86 22.62
C VAL A 6 4.86 -20.75 21.83
N ARG A 7 5.15 -20.98 20.54
CA ARG A 7 5.74 -19.95 19.65
C ARG A 7 4.72 -18.86 19.29
N LEU A 8 3.46 -19.24 19.05
CA LEU A 8 2.37 -18.28 18.82
C LEU A 8 2.09 -17.43 20.06
N ARG A 9 2.03 -18.04 21.26
CA ARG A 9 1.88 -17.30 22.52
C ARG A 9 3.05 -16.36 22.78
N ARG A 10 4.28 -16.78 22.49
CA ARG A 10 5.49 -15.97 22.69
C ARG A 10 5.58 -14.83 21.66
N ALA A 11 5.11 -15.03 20.43
CA ALA A 11 4.99 -13.97 19.41
C ALA A 11 3.90 -12.95 19.76
N ALA A 12 2.74 -13.43 20.25
CA ALA A 12 1.65 -12.57 20.72
C ALA A 12 2.00 -11.80 22.01
N MET A 13 2.80 -12.39 22.91
CA MET A 13 3.34 -11.67 24.07
C MET A 13 4.49 -10.73 23.71
N ALA A 14 5.27 -11.01 22.66
CA ALA A 14 6.29 -10.09 22.17
C ALA A 14 5.66 -8.84 21.51
N SER A 15 4.52 -8.98 20.83
CA SER A 15 3.75 -7.83 20.32
C SER A 15 3.06 -7.02 21.42
N ALA A 16 2.85 -7.62 22.61
CA ALA A 16 2.28 -6.96 23.78
C ALA A 16 3.37 -6.39 24.72
N ASN A 17 4.65 -6.52 24.39
CA ASN A 17 5.74 -6.03 25.22
C ASN A 17 6.05 -4.57 24.86
N PRO A 18 5.78 -3.59 25.75
CA PRO A 18 5.99 -2.17 25.47
C PRO A 18 7.47 -1.80 25.21
N MET A 19 8.41 -2.68 25.61
CA MET A 19 9.83 -2.56 25.27
C MET A 19 10.15 -2.88 23.80
N ALA A 20 9.33 -3.68 23.10
CA ALA A 20 9.54 -3.99 21.68
C ALA A 20 9.06 -2.85 20.75
N THR A 21 8.15 -2.00 21.24
CA THR A 21 7.54 -0.88 20.50
C THR A 21 8.05 0.50 20.94
N ALA A 22 9.10 0.59 21.75
CA ALA A 22 9.62 1.85 22.32
C ALA A 22 8.51 2.73 22.96
N GLY A 23 7.43 2.12 23.45
CA GLY A 23 6.29 2.81 24.07
C GLY A 23 5.39 3.61 23.12
N ARG A 24 5.57 3.55 21.79
CA ARG A 24 4.71 4.31 20.85
C ARG A 24 3.54 3.46 20.36
N ASP A 25 2.48 3.43 21.15
CA ASP A 25 1.21 2.79 20.78
C ASP A 25 0.58 3.41 19.52
N ALA A 26 -0.18 2.62 18.76
CA ALA A 26 -0.94 3.10 17.59
C ALA A 26 -1.84 4.30 17.90
N ARG A 27 -2.35 4.36 19.13
CA ARG A 27 -3.18 5.47 19.64
C ARG A 27 -2.37 6.76 19.85
N THR A 28 -1.10 6.63 20.17
CA THR A 28 -0.16 7.76 20.31
C THR A 28 0.21 8.31 18.94
N ILE A 29 0.46 7.43 17.96
CA ILE A 29 0.73 7.83 16.56
C ILE A 29 -0.46 8.58 15.97
N LEU A 30 -1.69 8.14 16.21
CA LEU A 30 -2.89 8.82 15.72
C LEU A 30 -3.06 10.23 16.29
N LYS A 31 -2.60 10.46 17.53
CA LYS A 31 -2.64 11.79 18.17
C LYS A 31 -1.51 12.70 17.70
N GLU A 32 -0.31 12.16 17.53
CA GLU A 32 0.88 12.92 17.14
C GLU A 32 0.92 13.22 15.63
N TYR A 33 0.42 12.31 14.80
CA TYR A 33 0.50 12.37 13.33
C TYR A 33 -0.85 12.06 12.66
N PRO A 34 -1.89 12.87 12.89
CA PRO A 34 -3.24 12.58 12.39
C PRO A 34 -3.33 12.61 10.86
N ARG A 35 -2.52 13.45 10.18
CA ARG A 35 -2.52 13.57 8.71
C ARG A 35 -1.88 12.35 8.07
N GLU A 36 -0.78 11.87 8.63
CA GLU A 36 -0.07 10.69 8.16
C GLU A 36 -0.89 9.42 8.38
N ALA A 37 -1.59 9.31 9.53
CA ALA A 37 -2.54 8.24 9.77
C ALA A 37 -3.71 8.28 8.77
N LEU A 38 -4.25 9.48 8.48
CA LEU A 38 -5.27 9.66 7.45
C LEU A 38 -4.76 9.24 6.07
N ALA A 39 -3.54 9.60 5.70
CA ALA A 39 -2.93 9.22 4.42
C ALA A 39 -2.87 7.69 4.25
N VAL A 40 -2.42 6.99 5.30
CA VAL A 40 -2.38 5.51 5.32
C VAL A 40 -3.80 4.93 5.20
N LEU A 41 -4.76 5.44 5.95
CA LEU A 41 -6.14 4.98 5.89
C LEU A 41 -6.78 5.19 4.52
N LEU A 42 -6.53 6.34 3.89
CA LEU A 42 -7.02 6.64 2.55
C LEU A 42 -6.41 5.71 1.49
N LEU A 43 -5.12 5.36 1.60
CA LEU A 43 -4.48 4.39 0.71
C LEU A 43 -5.10 3.00 0.86
N ILE A 44 -5.37 2.58 2.11
CA ILE A 44 -6.06 1.30 2.38
C ILE A 44 -7.47 1.32 1.79
N ALA A 45 -8.22 2.41 2.01
CA ALA A 45 -9.57 2.57 1.47
C ALA A 45 -9.56 2.53 -0.07
N ALA A 46 -8.59 3.20 -0.72
CA ALA A 46 -8.43 3.15 -2.16
C ALA A 46 -8.21 1.72 -2.67
N ALA A 47 -7.36 0.93 -2.02
CA ALA A 47 -7.15 -0.47 -2.38
C ALA A 47 -8.41 -1.32 -2.16
N MET A 48 -9.14 -1.10 -1.06
CA MET A 48 -10.38 -1.84 -0.79
C MET A 48 -11.50 -1.52 -1.77
N LEU A 49 -11.48 -0.37 -2.43
CA LEU A 49 -12.48 0.01 -3.43
C LEU A 49 -12.30 -0.72 -4.77
N LEU A 50 -11.11 -1.22 -5.10
CA LEU A 50 -10.85 -1.94 -6.38
C LEU A 50 -11.79 -3.12 -6.67
N PRO A 51 -12.06 -4.06 -5.73
CA PRO A 51 -12.95 -5.18 -6.01
C PRO A 51 -14.41 -4.74 -6.24
N PHE A 52 -14.79 -3.54 -5.85
CA PHE A 52 -16.14 -3.03 -6.04
C PHE A 52 -16.25 -2.35 -7.42
N ARG A 53 -17.10 -2.91 -8.29
CA ARG A 53 -17.43 -2.35 -9.61
C ARG A 53 -18.38 -1.15 -9.43
N LEU A 54 -17.86 -0.06 -8.86
CA LEU A 54 -18.61 1.17 -8.61
C LEU A 54 -18.84 1.97 -9.89
N ALA A 55 -19.97 2.68 -9.96
CA ALA A 55 -20.27 3.57 -11.08
C ALA A 55 -19.19 4.68 -11.18
N PRO A 56 -18.62 4.94 -12.37
CA PRO A 56 -17.62 6.00 -12.55
C PRO A 56 -18.16 7.37 -12.16
N ILE A 57 -17.33 8.17 -11.50
CA ILE A 57 -17.66 9.56 -11.16
C ILE A 57 -17.02 10.44 -12.24
N ALA A 58 -17.84 11.17 -12.99
CA ALA A 58 -17.36 12.07 -14.04
C ALA A 58 -16.35 11.39 -14.99
N ILE A 59 -16.66 10.16 -15.45
CA ILE A 59 -15.84 9.31 -16.34
C ILE A 59 -14.67 8.60 -15.63
N PHE A 60 -14.25 9.06 -14.45
CA PHE A 60 -13.14 8.45 -13.72
C PHE A 60 -13.57 7.24 -12.89
N PRO A 61 -12.80 6.13 -12.92
CA PRO A 61 -13.01 5.02 -12.02
C PRO A 61 -12.87 5.46 -10.56
N VAL A 62 -13.82 5.10 -9.70
CA VAL A 62 -13.81 5.46 -8.27
C VAL A 62 -12.50 5.07 -7.57
N PRO A 63 -11.92 3.88 -7.79
CA PRO A 63 -10.64 3.52 -7.16
C PRO A 63 -9.49 4.45 -7.56
N LEU A 64 -9.48 4.97 -8.79
CA LEU A 64 -8.47 5.89 -9.28
C LEU A 64 -8.58 7.25 -8.57
N VAL A 65 -9.81 7.77 -8.42
CA VAL A 65 -10.05 9.01 -7.69
C VAL A 65 -9.67 8.86 -6.22
N ALA A 66 -10.08 7.75 -5.59
CA ALA A 66 -9.71 7.44 -4.21
C ALA A 66 -8.19 7.38 -4.02
N TRP A 67 -7.47 6.70 -4.91
CA TRP A 67 -6.00 6.68 -4.88
C TRP A 67 -5.40 8.07 -5.09
N ALA A 68 -5.89 8.85 -6.06
CA ALA A 68 -5.35 10.19 -6.33
C ALA A 68 -5.48 11.11 -5.10
N THR A 69 -6.62 11.05 -4.41
CA THR A 69 -6.80 11.78 -3.14
C THR A 69 -5.85 11.28 -2.05
N ALA A 70 -5.71 9.96 -1.89
CA ALA A 70 -4.77 9.37 -0.94
C ALA A 70 -3.30 9.76 -1.23
N ALA A 71 -2.91 9.77 -2.51
CA ALA A 71 -1.59 10.19 -2.96
C ALA A 71 -1.34 11.68 -2.67
N ALA A 72 -2.32 12.56 -2.94
CA ALA A 72 -2.22 13.98 -2.64
C ALA A 72 -2.04 14.22 -1.13
N VAL A 73 -2.82 13.55 -0.28
CA VAL A 73 -2.68 13.63 1.18
C VAL A 73 -1.30 13.11 1.62
N THR A 74 -0.87 11.97 1.08
CA THR A 74 0.46 11.39 1.36
C THR A 74 1.59 12.35 0.99
N LEU A 75 1.54 12.95 -0.20
CA LEU A 75 2.56 13.88 -0.69
C LEU A 75 2.57 15.20 0.10
N SER A 76 1.40 15.64 0.60
CA SER A 76 1.29 16.83 1.45
C SER A 76 1.73 16.63 2.91
N SER A 77 1.95 15.37 3.34
CA SER A 77 2.27 15.05 4.72
C SER A 77 3.71 15.45 5.08
N GLY A 78 3.89 16.04 6.26
CA GLY A 78 5.18 16.58 6.71
C GLY A 78 6.04 15.58 7.48
N GLY A 79 5.44 14.53 8.05
CA GLY A 79 6.12 13.56 8.91
C GLY A 79 7.12 12.64 8.20
N TRP A 80 7.11 12.60 6.86
CA TRP A 80 7.96 11.72 6.07
C TRP A 80 8.87 12.46 5.10
N THR A 81 10.00 11.83 4.75
CA THR A 81 10.85 12.35 3.67
C THR A 81 10.09 12.35 2.34
N PHE A 82 10.47 13.23 1.41
CA PHE A 82 9.85 13.25 0.08
C PHE A 82 9.97 11.91 -0.63
N ARG A 83 11.12 11.22 -0.46
CA ARG A 83 11.34 9.89 -1.04
C ARG A 83 10.35 8.88 -0.52
N ASP A 84 10.10 8.83 0.79
CA ASP A 84 9.15 7.86 1.38
C ASP A 84 7.70 8.10 0.89
N ARG A 85 7.33 9.37 0.72
CA ARG A 85 6.02 9.76 0.16
C ARG A 85 5.90 9.38 -1.31
N LEU A 86 6.93 9.65 -2.10
CA LEU A 86 6.93 9.34 -3.52
C LEU A 86 6.93 7.82 -3.78
N THR A 87 7.73 7.06 -3.02
CA THR A 87 7.79 5.60 -3.19
C THR A 87 6.48 4.94 -2.84
N SER A 88 5.81 5.39 -1.77
CA SER A 88 4.53 4.82 -1.35
C SER A 88 3.36 5.23 -2.26
N ALA A 89 3.29 6.50 -2.66
CA ALA A 89 2.26 6.96 -3.59
C ALA A 89 2.44 6.37 -5.00
N GLY A 90 3.69 6.17 -5.44
CA GLY A 90 4.02 5.63 -6.76
C GLY A 90 4.02 4.10 -6.85
N ALA A 91 4.19 3.37 -5.74
CA ALA A 91 4.23 1.90 -5.74
C ALA A 91 3.00 1.24 -6.40
N PRO A 92 1.75 1.66 -6.15
CA PRO A 92 0.57 1.11 -6.82
C PRO A 92 0.66 1.21 -8.34
N VAL A 93 1.07 2.37 -8.85
CA VAL A 93 1.18 2.65 -10.28
C VAL A 93 2.32 1.84 -10.89
N ALA A 94 3.47 1.80 -10.23
CA ALA A 94 4.61 1.01 -10.69
C ALA A 94 4.25 -0.48 -10.78
N CYS A 95 3.66 -1.06 -9.73
CA CYS A 95 3.23 -2.45 -9.74
C CYS A 95 2.15 -2.71 -10.80
N TYR A 96 1.16 -1.82 -10.94
CA TYR A 96 0.14 -1.91 -11.99
C TYR A 96 0.77 -1.99 -13.38
N VAL A 97 1.67 -1.06 -13.71
CA VAL A 97 2.31 -0.97 -15.03
C VAL A 97 3.21 -2.18 -15.27
N PHE A 98 4.18 -2.44 -14.38
CA PHE A 98 5.16 -3.50 -14.60
C PHE A 98 4.55 -4.90 -14.45
N GLY A 99 3.66 -5.10 -13.49
CA GLY A 99 3.00 -6.39 -13.27
C GLY A 99 2.00 -6.73 -14.38
N GLY A 100 1.21 -5.76 -14.82
CA GLY A 100 0.33 -5.92 -15.97
C GLY A 100 1.11 -6.24 -17.24
N LEU A 101 2.17 -5.48 -17.54
CA LEU A 101 3.02 -5.70 -18.72
C LEU A 101 3.77 -7.04 -18.67
N ALA A 102 4.28 -7.44 -17.51
CA ALA A 102 5.01 -8.70 -17.37
C ALA A 102 4.12 -9.91 -17.66
N VAL A 103 2.89 -9.93 -17.13
CA VAL A 103 1.97 -11.06 -17.34
C VAL A 103 1.40 -11.06 -18.75
N THR A 104 1.09 -9.91 -19.33
CA THR A 104 0.64 -9.85 -20.73
C THR A 104 1.75 -10.25 -21.70
N ALA A 105 2.98 -9.81 -21.48
CA ALA A 105 4.13 -10.24 -22.30
C ALA A 105 4.38 -11.74 -22.20
N LEU A 106 4.26 -12.32 -21.00
CA LEU A 106 4.38 -13.77 -20.82
C LEU A 106 3.30 -14.55 -21.57
N ARG A 107 2.04 -14.08 -21.50
CA ARG A 107 0.91 -14.68 -22.22
C ARG A 107 1.04 -14.53 -23.73
N TRP A 108 1.54 -13.39 -24.20
CA TRP A 108 1.86 -13.15 -25.60
C TRP A 108 2.90 -14.17 -26.09
N ALA A 109 3.98 -14.35 -25.35
CA ALA A 109 5.03 -15.32 -25.67
C ALA A 109 4.53 -16.78 -25.69
N GLN A 110 3.44 -17.08 -24.97
CA GLN A 110 2.78 -18.38 -24.95
C GLN A 110 1.75 -18.59 -26.09
N GLY A 111 1.61 -17.63 -27.01
CA GLY A 111 0.76 -17.77 -28.19
C GLY A 111 -0.72 -17.44 -27.99
N ALA A 112 -1.10 -16.78 -26.89
CA ALA A 112 -2.49 -16.43 -26.57
C ALA A 112 -3.04 -15.20 -27.33
N ALA A 113 -2.52 -14.88 -28.51
CA ALA A 113 -2.61 -13.54 -29.09
C ALA A 113 -3.97 -13.22 -29.77
N ASP A 114 -4.88 -12.66 -29.00
CA ASP A 114 -5.85 -11.65 -29.45
C ASP A 114 -5.64 -10.35 -28.62
N LEU A 115 -5.61 -9.19 -29.29
CA LEU A 115 -5.38 -7.89 -28.65
C LEU A 115 -6.47 -7.55 -27.62
N GLY A 116 -7.73 -7.92 -27.89
CA GLY A 116 -8.84 -7.75 -26.95
C GLY A 116 -8.64 -8.58 -25.68
N GLY A 117 -8.28 -9.86 -25.85
CA GLY A 117 -7.95 -10.76 -24.73
C GLY A 117 -6.78 -10.28 -23.87
N LEU A 118 -5.72 -9.76 -24.50
CA LEU A 118 -4.54 -9.25 -23.79
C LEU A 118 -4.85 -7.97 -23.02
N ALA A 119 -5.65 -7.08 -23.58
CA ALA A 119 -6.10 -5.88 -22.88
C ALA A 119 -6.95 -6.24 -21.66
N ALA A 120 -7.89 -7.18 -21.79
CA ALA A 120 -8.72 -7.65 -20.68
C ALA A 120 -7.87 -8.27 -19.55
N GLU A 121 -6.87 -9.09 -19.92
CA GLU A 121 -5.95 -9.69 -18.95
C GLU A 121 -5.04 -8.65 -18.29
N TYR A 122 -4.55 -7.65 -19.05
CA TYR A 122 -3.79 -6.52 -18.51
C TYR A 122 -4.57 -5.82 -17.40
N PHE A 123 -5.82 -5.45 -17.67
CA PHE A 123 -6.64 -4.73 -16.69
C PHE A 123 -6.94 -5.60 -15.48
N ARG A 124 -7.24 -6.89 -15.67
CA ARG A 124 -7.48 -7.84 -14.58
C ARG A 124 -6.26 -8.01 -13.68
N VAL A 125 -5.09 -8.27 -14.25
CA VAL A 125 -3.83 -8.45 -13.49
C VAL A 125 -3.37 -7.13 -12.91
N GLY A 126 -3.52 -6.04 -13.65
CA GLY A 126 -3.20 -4.69 -13.23
C GLY A 126 -3.93 -4.32 -11.94
N GLU A 127 -5.24 -4.58 -11.85
CA GLU A 127 -6.03 -4.38 -10.62
C GLU A 127 -5.39 -5.11 -9.42
N ILE A 128 -4.97 -6.37 -9.60
CA ILE A 128 -4.32 -7.16 -8.54
C ILE A 128 -2.96 -6.56 -8.16
N MET A 129 -2.14 -6.23 -9.15
CA MET A 129 -0.81 -5.67 -8.94
C MET A 129 -0.87 -4.28 -8.31
N PHE A 130 -1.90 -3.50 -8.62
CA PHE A 130 -2.18 -2.24 -7.95
C PHE A 130 -2.44 -2.43 -6.46
N MET A 131 -3.26 -3.43 -6.08
CA MET A 131 -3.49 -3.77 -4.67
C MET A 131 -2.19 -4.19 -3.98
N VAL A 132 -1.35 -5.01 -4.63
CA VAL A 132 -0.05 -5.42 -4.11
C VAL A 132 0.87 -4.21 -3.90
N GLY A 133 0.97 -3.32 -4.90
CA GLY A 133 1.76 -2.09 -4.80
C GLY A 133 1.26 -1.15 -3.70
N THR A 134 -0.06 -1.07 -3.52
CA THR A 134 -0.67 -0.28 -2.43
C THR A 134 -0.36 -0.89 -1.07
N ALA A 135 -0.47 -2.20 -0.91
CA ALA A 135 -0.10 -2.89 0.33
C ALA A 135 1.38 -2.66 0.67
N ALA A 136 2.28 -2.74 -0.32
CA ALA A 136 3.70 -2.45 -0.12
C ALA A 136 3.95 -0.98 0.27
N GLY A 137 3.29 -0.04 -0.39
CA GLY A 137 3.37 1.39 -0.08
C GLY A 137 2.85 1.75 1.31
N VAL A 138 1.71 1.18 1.70
CA VAL A 138 1.11 1.30 3.04
C VAL A 138 2.03 0.72 4.10
N PHE A 139 2.55 -0.49 3.86
CA PHE A 139 3.48 -1.15 4.78
C PHE A 139 4.75 -0.30 4.99
N TRP A 140 5.29 0.27 3.90
CA TRP A 140 6.45 1.15 3.96
C TRP A 140 6.19 2.41 4.81
N LEU A 141 5.07 3.10 4.59
CA LEU A 141 4.70 4.28 5.37
C LEU A 141 4.43 3.95 6.83
N ALA A 142 3.74 2.85 7.11
CA ALA A 142 3.49 2.36 8.46
C ALA A 142 4.81 2.06 9.19
N TYR A 143 5.74 1.39 8.51
CA TYR A 143 7.09 1.15 9.04
C TYR A 143 7.82 2.47 9.36
N ARG A 144 7.73 3.46 8.46
CA ARG A 144 8.33 4.79 8.66
C ARG A 144 7.68 5.61 9.77
N LEU A 145 6.39 5.41 10.06
CA LEU A 145 5.72 6.02 11.20
C LEU A 145 6.21 5.44 12.52
N LEU A 146 6.39 4.12 12.56
CA LEU A 146 6.90 3.41 13.74
C LEU A 146 8.38 3.69 13.98
N THR A 147 9.15 3.87 12.90
CA THR A 147 10.60 4.11 12.93
C THR A 147 10.94 5.38 12.13
N PRO A 148 10.63 6.58 12.66
CA PRO A 148 10.89 7.82 11.94
C PRO A 148 12.39 8.00 11.68
N PRO A 149 12.78 8.57 10.52
CA PRO A 149 14.17 8.86 10.23
C PRO A 149 14.78 9.74 11.32
N ARG A 150 15.99 9.43 11.78
CA ARG A 150 16.70 10.27 12.75
C ARG A 150 16.85 11.69 12.18
N PRO A 151 16.69 12.75 13.00
CA PRO A 151 16.97 14.11 12.56
C PRO A 151 18.40 14.18 12.02
N ARG A 152 18.61 14.82 10.87
CA ARG A 152 19.97 15.16 10.45
C ARG A 152 20.53 16.16 11.48
N PRO A 153 21.76 15.97 12.00
CA PRO A 153 22.42 17.02 12.74
C PRO A 153 22.49 18.26 11.84
N ARG A 154 22.06 19.40 12.37
CA ARG A 154 22.19 20.70 11.70
C ARG A 154 23.64 21.17 11.76
#